data_AF-A0AAD7WUT5-F1
#
_entry.id   AF-A0AAD7WUT5-F1
#
_cell.length_a   1.000
_cell.length_b   1.000
_cell.length_c   1.000
_cell.angle_alpha   90.00
_cell.angle_beta   90.00
_cell.angle_gamma   90.00
#
_symmetry.space_group_name_H-M   'P 1'
#
loop_
_entity.id
_entity.type
_entity.pdbx_description
1 polymer ?
#
loop_
_entity_poly.entity_id
_entity_poly.type
_entity_poly.pdbx_seq_one_letter_code
_entity_poly.pdbx_strand_id
1 'polypeptide(L)'
;MAEEKASSVHGASARWEDGAVQDATVRIKGNTKIRLIRSGIARLCSEGAAIILYHIADNSRVYHKEEPKSLEIRDEHTDAVEFLIRSYPKFVSVASLPCDSFEDKVSLAKLLFEQSLVHSSEPLLPS
;
A
#
# COMPACT_ATOMS: atom_id res chain seq x y z
N MET A 1 -3.11 1.64 26.85
CA MET A 1 -2.99 2.37 25.57
C MET A 1 -1.81 1.76 24.82
N ALA A 2 -2.04 0.65 24.13
CA ALA A 2 -0.98 -0.16 23.54
C ALA A 2 -1.53 -0.97 22.37
N GLU A 3 -2.11 -0.32 21.37
CA GLU A 3 -2.64 -1.04 20.19
C GLU A 3 -2.67 -0.14 18.95
N GLU A 4 -1.57 0.53 18.65
CA GLU A 4 -1.38 1.25 17.37
C GLU A 4 0.07 1.12 16.86
N LYS A 5 0.68 -0.07 17.00
CA LYS A 5 2.05 -0.30 16.51
C LYS A 5 2.33 -1.66 15.85
N ALA A 6 1.30 -2.48 15.62
CA ALA A 6 1.47 -3.84 15.10
C ALA A 6 1.09 -4.04 13.61
N SER A 7 0.64 -2.99 12.91
CA SER A 7 0.09 -3.12 11.54
C SER A 7 0.78 -2.22 10.50
N SER A 8 1.78 -1.43 10.89
CA SER A 8 2.57 -0.62 9.95
C SER A 8 3.97 -1.17 9.75
N VAL A 9 4.59 -0.88 8.61
CA VAL A 9 5.95 -1.27 8.20
C VAL A 9 7.06 -0.96 9.22
N HIS A 10 6.74 -0.22 10.30
CA HIS A 10 7.60 0.04 11.45
C HIS A 10 7.55 -1.04 12.54
N GLY A 11 6.72 -2.08 12.39
CA GLY A 11 6.61 -3.24 13.28
C GLY A 11 7.22 -4.52 12.71
N ALA A 12 7.64 -4.52 11.45
CA ALA A 12 8.47 -5.58 10.91
C ALA A 12 9.88 -5.38 11.47
N SER A 13 10.30 -6.29 12.34
CA SER A 13 11.67 -6.34 12.82
C SER A 13 12.63 -6.46 11.64
N ALA A 14 13.16 -5.34 11.16
CA ALA A 14 14.42 -5.32 10.45
C ALA A 14 15.50 -5.71 11.47
N ARG A 15 15.63 -7.01 11.73
CA ARG A 15 16.79 -7.55 12.43
C ARG A 15 17.93 -7.50 11.45
N TRP A 16 18.86 -6.59 11.71
CA TRP A 16 20.17 -6.58 11.10
C TRP A 16 20.96 -7.75 11.71
N GLU A 17 21.02 -8.87 11.01
CA GLU A 17 22.06 -9.89 11.22
C GLU A 17 22.69 -10.21 9.86
N ASP A 18 24.00 -10.00 9.78
CA ASP A 18 24.87 -10.48 8.70
C ASP A 18 24.78 -9.80 7.32
N GLY A 19 24.73 -8.46 7.29
CA GLY A 19 25.15 -7.67 6.11
C GLY A 19 24.31 -7.80 4.83
N ALA A 20 23.18 -8.50 4.87
CA ALA A 20 22.24 -8.61 3.75
C ALA A 20 20.82 -8.25 4.22
N VAL A 21 20.18 -7.31 3.52
CA VAL A 21 18.75 -7.05 3.67
C VAL A 21 18.02 -8.27 3.14
N GLN A 22 17.53 -9.14 4.04
CA GLN A 22 16.57 -10.16 3.64
C GLN A 22 15.27 -9.43 3.33
N ASP A 23 15.02 -9.27 2.04
CA ASP A 23 13.73 -8.84 1.50
C ASP A 23 12.71 -9.89 1.92
N ALA A 24 12.08 -9.69 3.08
CA ALA A 24 11.05 -10.56 3.61
C ALA A 24 9.84 -10.42 2.69
N THR A 25 9.85 -11.15 1.57
CA THR A 25 8.83 -11.06 0.55
C THR A 25 7.51 -11.42 1.20
N VAL A 26 6.68 -10.42 1.46
CA VAL A 26 5.48 -10.60 2.26
C VAL A 26 4.46 -11.42 1.47
N ARG A 27 3.89 -12.48 2.07
CA ARG A 27 2.99 -13.40 1.34
C ARG A 27 1.56 -12.85 1.22
N ILE A 28 1.35 -11.89 0.32
CA ILE A 28 0.01 -11.40 -0.05
C ILE A 28 -0.70 -12.44 -0.94
N LYS A 29 -1.95 -12.77 -0.57
CA LYS A 29 -2.81 -13.73 -1.26
C LYS A 29 -4.19 -13.12 -1.53
N GLY A 30 -5.01 -13.79 -2.34
CA GLY A 30 -6.35 -13.32 -2.67
C GLY A 30 -7.27 -13.06 -1.46
N ASN A 31 -7.12 -13.85 -0.38
CA ASN A 31 -7.90 -13.68 0.84
C ASN A 31 -7.31 -12.65 1.83
N THR A 32 -6.10 -12.14 1.56
CA THR A 32 -5.52 -11.05 2.35
C THR A 32 -6.45 -9.84 2.23
N LYS A 33 -6.85 -9.28 3.38
CA LYS A 33 -7.68 -8.09 3.42
C LYS A 33 -6.78 -6.87 3.59
N ILE A 34 -6.91 -5.90 2.70
CA ILE A 34 -6.12 -4.66 2.69
C ILE A 34 -7.02 -3.43 2.78
N ARG A 35 -6.45 -2.33 3.24
CA ARG A 35 -7.10 -1.01 3.30
C ARG A 35 -6.05 0.09 3.27
N LEU A 36 -6.39 1.26 2.74
CA LEU A 36 -5.56 2.46 2.89
C LEU A 36 -5.28 2.77 4.37
N ILE A 37 -4.08 3.26 4.66
CA ILE A 37 -3.65 3.55 6.04
C ILE A 37 -4.51 4.64 6.68
N ARG A 38 -4.81 5.71 5.92
CA ARG A 38 -5.64 6.83 6.38
C ARG A 38 -6.43 7.45 5.24
N SER A 39 -7.52 8.14 5.59
CA SER A 39 -8.27 8.95 4.64
C SER A 39 -7.36 10.02 4.02
N GLY A 40 -7.54 10.29 2.73
CA GLY A 40 -6.81 11.34 2.02
C GLY A 40 -5.30 11.12 1.88
N ILE A 41 -4.78 9.92 2.20
CA ILE A 41 -3.35 9.60 2.00
C ILE A 41 -2.96 9.57 0.52
N ALA A 42 -3.90 9.25 -0.35
CA ALA A 42 -3.67 9.03 -1.76
C ALA A 42 -4.73 9.74 -2.60
N ARG A 43 -4.30 10.39 -3.68
CA ARG A 43 -5.17 11.05 -4.67
C ARG A 43 -4.72 10.65 -6.07
N LEU A 44 -5.67 10.16 -6.86
CA LEU A 44 -5.44 9.83 -8.26
C LEU A 44 -5.72 11.07 -9.12
N CYS A 45 -4.78 11.41 -10.01
CA CYS A 45 -4.83 12.56 -10.91
C CYS A 45 -4.43 12.12 -12.32
N SER A 46 -5.10 12.64 -13.34
CA SER A 46 -4.69 12.45 -14.74
C SER A 46 -3.79 13.59 -15.18
N GLU A 47 -2.60 13.26 -15.67
CA GLU A 47 -1.61 14.21 -16.19
C GLU A 47 -1.27 13.87 -17.64
N GLY A 48 -1.98 14.52 -18.58
CA GLY A 48 -1.89 14.17 -19.99
C GLY A 48 -2.40 12.76 -20.24
N ALA A 49 -1.50 11.86 -20.65
CA ALA A 49 -1.80 10.45 -20.88
C ALA A 49 -1.47 9.54 -19.68
N ALA A 50 -0.84 10.07 -18.63
CA ALA A 50 -0.44 9.30 -17.45
C ALA A 50 -1.45 9.45 -16.31
N ILE A 51 -1.58 8.41 -15.49
CA ILE A 51 -2.37 8.43 -14.26
C ILE A 51 -1.41 8.42 -13.08
N ILE A 52 -1.44 9.49 -12.29
CA ILE A 52 -0.51 9.73 -11.19
C ILE A 52 -1.23 9.56 -9.86
N LEU A 53 -0.70 8.71 -8.99
CA LEU A 53 -1.12 8.57 -7.60
C LEU A 53 -0.21 9.41 -6.71
N TYR A 54 -0.69 10.56 -6.27
CA TYR A 54 -0.02 11.37 -5.26
C TYR A 54 -0.28 10.83 -3.86
N HIS A 55 0.75 10.77 -3.04
CA HIS A 55 0.63 10.30 -1.66
C HIS A 55 1.56 10.97 -0.65
N ILE A 56 1.17 10.87 0.62
CA ILE A 56 1.86 11.49 1.77
C ILE A 56 2.28 10.48 2.83
N ALA A 57 2.62 9.24 2.42
CA ALA A 57 2.94 8.15 3.35
C ALA A 57 4.05 8.50 4.35
N ASP A 58 5.02 9.32 3.94
CA ASP A 58 6.21 9.69 4.73
C ASP A 58 6.26 11.14 5.20
N ASN A 59 5.13 11.89 5.22
CA ASN A 59 5.18 13.28 5.70
C ASN A 59 5.60 13.33 7.17
N SER A 60 6.89 13.60 7.40
CA SER A 60 7.49 13.87 8.70
C SER A 60 6.66 14.92 9.42
N ARG A 61 6.42 14.71 10.73
CA ARG A 61 5.71 15.67 11.60
C ARG A 61 6.48 16.99 11.78
N VAL A 62 7.64 17.15 11.13
CA VAL A 62 8.40 18.39 11.05
C VAL A 62 7.85 19.22 9.89
N TYR A 63 7.31 20.39 10.21
CA TYR A 63 6.80 21.33 9.23
C TYR A 63 7.97 21.92 8.43
N HIS A 64 8.47 21.22 7.41
CA HIS A 64 9.21 21.72 6.24
C HIS A 64 9.61 20.58 5.28
N LYS A 65 9.30 20.76 3.99
CA LYS A 65 10.07 20.29 2.81
C LYS A 65 10.08 18.81 2.38
N GLU A 66 8.97 18.07 2.46
CA GLU A 66 8.85 16.89 1.56
C GLU A 66 7.74 17.14 0.55
N GLU A 67 8.09 17.08 -0.73
CA GLU A 67 7.11 17.10 -1.81
C GLU A 67 6.27 15.82 -1.72
N PRO A 68 4.96 15.87 -2.03
CA PRO A 68 4.14 14.67 -2.14
C PRO A 68 4.82 13.67 -3.06
N LYS A 69 5.01 12.44 -2.58
CA LYS A 69 5.52 11.36 -3.43
C LYS A 69 4.46 11.01 -4.47
N SER A 70 4.90 10.57 -5.63
CA SER A 70 4.01 10.18 -6.72
C SER A 70 4.44 8.84 -7.30
N LEU A 71 3.45 8.08 -7.74
CA LEU A 71 3.60 6.81 -8.42
C LEU A 71 2.74 6.83 -9.67
N GLU A 72 3.31 6.50 -10.83
CA GLU A 72 2.52 6.27 -12.04
C GLU A 72 1.76 4.95 -11.90
N ILE A 73 0.44 5.02 -12.13
CA ILE A 73 -0.47 3.90 -12.11
C ILE A 73 -0.79 3.56 -13.56
N ARG A 74 -0.57 2.30 -13.92
CA ARG A 74 -1.02 1.76 -15.22
C ARG A 74 -2.53 1.86 -15.33
N ASP A 75 -3.04 2.14 -16.53
CA ASP A 75 -4.47 2.28 -16.79
C ASP A 75 -5.30 1.11 -16.22
N GLU A 76 -4.83 -0.13 -16.40
CA GLU A 76 -5.46 -1.37 -15.90
C GLU A 76 -5.59 -1.47 -14.37
N HIS A 77 -4.83 -0.67 -13.61
CA HIS A 77 -4.88 -0.63 -12.15
C HIS A 77 -5.70 0.54 -11.60
N THR A 78 -6.15 1.45 -12.47
CA THR A 78 -6.82 2.69 -12.07
C THR A 78 -8.11 2.44 -11.30
N ASP A 79 -8.97 1.57 -11.84
CA ASP A 79 -10.24 1.22 -11.22
C ASP A 79 -10.03 0.58 -9.84
N ALA A 80 -8.98 -0.22 -9.68
CA ALA A 80 -8.66 -0.87 -8.42
C ALA A 80 -8.14 0.12 -7.36
N VAL A 81 -7.34 1.10 -7.75
CA VAL A 81 -6.89 2.17 -6.85
C VAL A 81 -8.07 3.06 -6.45
N GLU A 82 -8.94 3.45 -7.39
CA GLU A 82 -10.13 4.24 -7.08
C GLU A 82 -11.08 3.48 -6.15
N PHE A 83 -11.29 2.18 -6.40
CA PHE A 83 -12.08 1.32 -5.54
C PHE A 83 -11.54 1.29 -4.11
N LEU A 84 -10.22 1.21 -3.92
CA LEU A 84 -9.58 1.26 -2.59
C LEU A 84 -9.79 2.61 -1.89
N ILE A 85 -9.64 3.71 -2.62
CA ILE A 85 -9.89 5.07 -2.10
C ILE A 85 -11.33 5.22 -1.62
N ARG A 86 -12.30 4.79 -2.43
CA ARG A 86 -13.73 4.87 -2.10
C ARG A 86 -14.16 3.88 -1.01
N SER A 87 -13.43 2.78 -0.85
CA SER A 87 -13.75 1.76 0.16
C SER A 87 -13.29 2.12 1.56
N TYR A 88 -12.32 3.02 1.73
CA TYR A 88 -11.88 3.46 3.04
C TYR A 88 -13.07 4.03 3.86
N PRO A 89 -13.23 3.66 5.15
CA PRO A 89 -12.30 2.94 6.02
C PRO A 89 -12.51 1.42 6.08
N LYS A 90 -13.14 0.79 5.10
CA LYS A 90 -13.38 -0.67 5.09
C LYS A 90 -12.19 -1.43 4.51
N PHE A 91 -11.93 -2.61 5.07
CA PHE A 91 -11.03 -3.59 4.48
C PHE A 91 -11.70 -4.30 3.32
N VAL A 92 -10.94 -4.54 2.24
CA VAL A 92 -11.37 -5.30 1.06
C VAL A 92 -10.40 -6.44 0.81
N SER A 93 -10.88 -7.56 0.27
CA SER A 93 -9.99 -8.67 -0.11
C SER A 93 -9.20 -8.34 -1.38
N VAL A 94 -7.96 -8.82 -1.50
CA VAL A 94 -7.19 -8.68 -2.74
C VAL A 94 -7.94 -9.31 -3.93
N ALA A 95 -8.62 -10.44 -3.74
CA ALA A 95 -9.41 -11.08 -4.78
C ALA A 95 -10.57 -10.22 -5.32
N SER A 96 -11.07 -9.27 -4.53
CA SER A 96 -12.17 -8.37 -4.93
C SER A 96 -11.70 -7.10 -5.65
N LEU A 97 -10.39 -6.89 -5.81
CA LEU A 97 -9.90 -5.76 -6.58
C LEU A 97 -10.35 -5.88 -8.05
N PRO A 98 -10.88 -4.81 -8.65
CA PRO A 98 -11.24 -4.79 -10.07
C PRO A 98 -9.97 -4.62 -10.92
N CYS A 99 -9.19 -5.69 -11.04
CA CYS A 99 -8.13 -5.84 -12.04
C CYS A 99 -8.46 -6.99 -12.99
N ASP A 100 -7.86 -6.98 -14.18
CA ASP A 100 -8.12 -7.95 -15.26
C ASP A 100 -7.73 -9.38 -14.88
N SER A 101 -6.58 -9.56 -14.24
CA SER A 101 -6.11 -10.88 -13.80
C SER A 101 -5.90 -10.97 -12.29
N PHE A 102 -5.89 -12.20 -11.76
CA PHE A 102 -5.54 -12.43 -10.35
C PHE A 102 -4.10 -12.01 -10.03
N GLU A 103 -3.19 -12.16 -10.99
CA GLU A 103 -1.80 -11.73 -10.85
C GLU A 103 -1.72 -10.22 -10.66
N ASP A 104 -2.46 -9.44 -11.45
CA ASP A 104 -2.50 -7.97 -11.35
C ASP A 104 -3.03 -7.53 -9.99
N LYS A 105 -4.05 -8.22 -9.45
CA LYS A 105 -4.58 -7.93 -8.10
C LYS A 105 -3.50 -8.10 -7.04
N VAL A 106 -2.73 -9.19 -7.11
CA VAL A 106 -1.66 -9.48 -6.14
C VAL A 106 -0.50 -8.50 -6.31
N SER A 107 -0.09 -8.22 -7.56
CA SER A 107 0.99 -7.30 -7.88
C SER A 107 0.68 -5.87 -7.44
N LEU A 108 -0.54 -5.37 -7.71
CA LEU A 108 -0.99 -4.07 -7.23
C LEU A 108 -1.01 -4.01 -5.70
N ALA A 109 -1.54 -5.04 -5.03
CA ALA A 109 -1.57 -5.08 -3.57
C ALA A 109 -0.17 -5.06 -2.94
N LYS A 110 0.81 -5.74 -3.55
CA LYS A 110 2.21 -5.72 -3.11
C LYS A 110 2.82 -4.33 -3.28
N LEU A 111 2.69 -3.75 -4.47
CA LEU A 111 3.18 -2.40 -4.78
C LEU A 111 2.68 -1.37 -3.76
N LEU A 112 1.37 -1.36 -3.49
CA LEU A 112 0.79 -0.42 -2.53
C LEU A 112 1.24 -0.69 -1.08
N PHE A 113 1.50 -1.95 -0.72
CA PHE A 113 2.00 -2.30 0.61
C PHE A 113 3.45 -1.85 0.80
N GLU A 114 4.31 -2.10 -0.19
CA GLU A 114 5.71 -1.66 -0.21
C GLU A 114 5.84 -0.13 -0.16
N GLN A 115 4.95 0.59 -0.84
CA GLN A 115 4.88 2.06 -0.79
C GLN A 115 4.23 2.60 0.51
N SER A 116 3.92 1.73 1.47
CA SER A 116 3.25 2.10 2.72
C SER A 116 1.97 2.91 2.47
N LEU A 117 1.15 2.47 1.52
CA LEU A 117 -0.15 3.08 1.20
C LEU A 117 -1.31 2.30 1.79
N VAL A 118 -1.15 0.98 1.90
CA VAL A 118 -2.13 0.05 2.49
C VAL A 118 -1.49 -0.77 3.61
N HIS A 119 -2.31 -1.21 4.54
CA HIS A 119 -1.95 -2.26 5.50
C HIS A 119 -2.93 -3.42 5.41
N SER A 120 -2.49 -4.60 5.85
CA SER A 120 -3.32 -5.78 6.00
C SER A 120 -4.08 -5.80 7.33
N SER A 121 -5.22 -6.49 7.36
CA SER A 121 -6.01 -6.66 8.60
C SER A 121 -5.30 -7.52 9.65
N GLU A 122 -4.37 -8.37 9.21
CA GLU A 122 -3.58 -9.28 10.05
C GLU A 122 -2.10 -9.15 9.67
N PRO A 123 -1.15 -9.39 10.60
CA PRO A 123 0.27 -9.43 10.29
C PRO A 123 0.55 -10.43 9.18
N LEU A 124 1.32 -10.02 8.19
CA LEU A 124 1.69 -10.91 7.08
C LEU A 124 2.95 -11.69 7.44
N LEU A 125 2.93 -12.99 7.16
CA LEU A 125 4.06 -13.87 7.45
C LEU A 125 5.19 -13.65 6.42
N PRO A 126 6.47 -13.70 6.86
CA PRO A 126 7.59 -13.77 5.92
C PRO A 126 7.47 -15.06 5.09
N SER A 127 7.85 -14.98 3.81
CA SER A 127 7.84 -16.15 2.90
C SER A 127 8.95 -17.14 3.22
#